data_AF-A0A7V8NV61-F1
#
_entry.id   AF-A0A7V8NV61-F1
#
_cell.length_a   1.000
_cell.length_b   1.000
_cell.length_c   1.000
_cell.angle_alpha   90.00
_cell.angle_beta   90.00
_cell.angle_gamma   90.00
#
_symmetry.space_group_name_H-M   'P 1'
#
loop_
_entity.id
_entity.type
_entity.pdbx_description
1 polymer ?
#
loop_
_entity_poly.entity_id
_entity_poly.type
_entity_poly.pdbx_seq_one_letter_code
_entity_poly.pdbx_strand_id
1 'polypeptide(L)'
;MMRNLLLAAWAAAALGAAPQHADKQAPDTADANQALIKRYCATCHNQKLRTAKLALDVLDLTHPEKNALIWERAIRKLRGGMMPPPGAPRPPVEAVNALAAYLEASLDRAAATNPNPGSVRIHRLNRAEYANAMRDLFSVEVDAAALLPTDDISDGFDNIAGVLKVSPSFLDQYIMAARAVAKQAIGTPFTGKDVKRTLRGIDPTVPLPPGARGGISAKYVAPYEGDYELRATANP
;
A
#
# COMPACT_ATOMS: atom_id res chain seq x y z
N MET A 1 39.75 -2.25 62.89
CA MET A 1 40.21 -0.85 62.69
C MET A 1 39.99 -0.57 61.20
N MET A 2 39.23 0.39 60.69
CA MET A 2 38.60 1.60 61.20
C MET A 2 37.20 1.74 60.60
N ARG A 3 36.30 2.39 61.35
CA ARG A 3 35.00 2.89 60.91
C ARG A 3 35.18 3.92 59.81
N ASN A 4 34.31 3.95 58.81
CA ASN A 4 33.98 5.19 58.11
C ASN A 4 32.46 5.30 57.89
N LEU A 5 31.89 6.31 58.55
CA LEU A 5 30.53 6.77 58.42
C LEU A 5 30.35 7.45 57.05
N LEU A 6 29.25 7.18 56.35
CA LEU A 6 28.75 8.08 55.32
C LEU A 6 27.30 8.43 55.65
N LEU A 7 27.10 9.73 55.82
CA LEU A 7 25.86 10.42 56.15
C LEU A 7 24.86 10.31 55.00
N ALA A 8 23.61 10.01 55.35
CA ALA A 8 22.46 10.13 54.47
C ALA A 8 22.12 11.62 54.27
N ALA A 9 22.16 12.08 53.01
CA ALA A 9 21.63 13.38 52.62
C ALA A 9 20.17 13.21 52.19
N TRP A 10 19.23 13.71 52.98
CA TRP A 10 17.83 13.86 52.59
C TRP A 10 17.68 15.08 51.67
N ALA A 11 17.31 14.85 50.41
CA ALA A 11 16.87 15.90 49.51
C ALA A 11 15.36 16.15 49.71
N ALA A 12 15.00 17.31 50.23
CA ALA A 12 13.61 17.76 50.32
C ALA A 12 13.13 18.21 48.93
N ALA A 13 12.27 17.41 48.30
CA ALA A 13 11.57 17.80 47.08
C ALA A 13 10.38 18.70 47.43
N ALA A 14 10.49 20.00 47.13
CA ALA A 14 9.38 20.92 47.19
C ALA A 14 8.41 20.62 46.03
N LEU A 15 7.20 20.13 46.35
CA LEU A 15 6.10 20.01 45.41
C LEU A 15 5.66 21.42 44.97
N GLY A 16 6.07 21.84 43.78
CA GLY A 16 5.46 22.98 43.09
C GLY A 16 4.11 22.58 42.55
N ALA A 17 3.02 23.11 43.13
CA ALA A 17 1.68 22.98 42.57
C ALA A 17 1.60 23.80 41.26
N ALA A 18 1.52 23.12 40.13
CA ALA A 18 1.25 23.75 38.84
C ALA A 18 -0.18 24.31 38.83
N PRO A 19 -0.41 25.51 38.25
CA PRO A 19 -1.76 26.07 38.15
C PRO A 19 -2.58 25.19 37.20
N GLN A 20 -3.65 24.60 37.74
CA GLN A 20 -4.68 23.99 36.92
C GLN A 20 -5.41 25.12 36.18
N HIS A 21 -5.06 25.30 34.91
CA HIS A 21 -5.94 26.02 34.00
C HIS A 21 -7.25 25.22 33.91
N ALA A 22 -8.28 25.71 34.61
CA ALA A 22 -9.64 25.25 34.42
C ALA A 22 -10.00 25.49 32.96
N ASP A 23 -10.08 24.39 32.21
CA ASP A 23 -10.60 24.37 30.86
C ASP A 23 -12.04 24.86 30.95
N LYS A 24 -12.31 26.08 30.49
CA LYS A 24 -13.66 26.58 30.33
C LYS A 24 -14.30 25.69 29.27
N GLN A 25 -15.12 24.73 29.68
CA GLN A 25 -15.99 23.96 28.78
C GLN A 25 -16.64 24.96 27.81
N ALA A 26 -16.20 24.94 26.55
CA ALA A 26 -16.90 25.62 25.48
C ALA A 26 -18.34 25.06 25.47
N PRO A 27 -19.37 25.90 25.21
CA PRO A 27 -20.71 25.40 25.00
C PRO A 27 -20.64 24.27 23.96
N ASP A 28 -21.24 23.12 24.29
CA ASP A 28 -20.97 21.85 23.63
C ASP A 28 -21.10 22.00 22.11
N THR A 29 -19.96 21.99 21.40
CA THR A 29 -19.93 22.21 19.94
C THR A 29 -20.82 21.21 19.20
N ALA A 30 -21.05 20.03 19.79
CA ALA A 30 -21.98 19.04 19.30
C ALA A 30 -23.43 19.55 19.29
N ASP A 31 -23.87 20.30 20.31
CA ASP A 31 -25.23 20.84 20.40
C ASP A 31 -25.50 21.91 19.34
N ALA A 32 -24.53 22.81 19.11
CA ALA A 32 -24.62 23.82 18.07
C ALA A 32 -24.68 23.19 16.67
N ASN A 33 -23.85 22.17 16.43
CA ASN A 33 -23.83 21.40 15.19
C ASN A 33 -25.16 20.64 14.99
N GLN A 34 -25.71 20.04 16.05
CA GLN A 34 -26.98 19.33 15.98
C GLN A 34 -28.14 20.27 15.66
N ALA A 35 -28.15 21.47 16.22
CA ALA A 35 -29.14 22.50 15.90
C ALA A 35 -29.07 22.92 14.43
N LEU A 36 -27.85 23.07 13.88
CA LEU A 36 -27.65 23.39 12.47
C LEU A 36 -28.19 22.28 11.56
N ILE A 37 -27.85 21.02 11.84
CA ILE A 37 -28.36 19.87 11.07
C ILE A 37 -29.89 19.82 11.11
N LYS A 38 -30.49 19.96 12.30
CA LYS A 38 -31.95 19.95 12.46
C LYS A 38 -32.64 21.05 11.65
N ARG A 39 -32.05 22.25 11.62
CA ARG A 39 -32.65 23.43 10.96
C ARG A 39 -32.50 23.40 9.44
N TYR A 40 -31.34 22.98 8.92
CA TYR A 40 -30.99 23.16 7.51
C TYR A 40 -30.91 21.85 6.71
N CYS A 41 -30.68 20.71 7.36
CA CYS A 41 -30.44 19.43 6.69
C CYS A 41 -31.60 18.46 6.88
N ALA A 42 -32.14 18.37 8.11
CA ALA A 42 -33.20 17.45 8.47
C ALA A 42 -34.58 17.86 7.92
N THR A 43 -34.70 18.97 7.21
CA THR A 43 -35.91 19.31 6.46
C THR A 43 -36.13 18.35 5.28
N CYS A 44 -35.05 17.83 4.67
CA CYS A 44 -35.09 16.86 3.57
C CYS A 44 -34.51 15.49 3.95
N HIS A 45 -33.41 15.47 4.71
CA HIS A 45 -32.72 14.24 5.12
C HIS A 45 -33.20 13.78 6.49
N ASN A 46 -34.44 13.34 6.58
CA ASN A 46 -35.06 12.84 7.80
C ASN A 46 -35.71 11.46 7.60
N GLN A 47 -36.18 10.84 8.69
CA GLN A 47 -36.80 9.52 8.63
C GLN A 47 -38.07 9.45 7.77
N LYS A 48 -38.76 10.57 7.53
CA LYS A 48 -40.01 10.65 6.76
C LYS A 48 -39.76 10.80 5.25
N LEU A 49 -39.01 11.83 4.84
CA LEU A 49 -38.73 12.11 3.43
C LEU A 49 -37.61 11.24 2.87
N ARG A 50 -36.61 10.90 3.69
CA ARG A 50 -35.45 10.08 3.31
C ARG A 50 -34.86 10.47 1.96
N THR A 51 -34.72 11.77 1.69
CA THR A 51 -34.13 12.23 0.43
C THR A 51 -32.74 11.61 0.26
N ALA A 52 -32.48 11.02 -0.91
CA ALA A 52 -31.28 10.23 -1.19
C ALA A 52 -31.06 9.03 -0.24
N LYS A 53 -32.13 8.46 0.32
CA LYS A 53 -32.11 7.38 1.32
C LYS A 53 -31.32 7.73 2.59
N LEU A 54 -31.30 9.01 2.97
CA LEU A 54 -30.53 9.53 4.10
C LEU A 54 -31.46 10.14 5.17
N ALA A 55 -31.20 9.80 6.43
CA ALA A 55 -31.87 10.35 7.61
C ALA A 55 -30.80 10.82 8.61
N LEU A 56 -30.60 12.13 8.70
CA LEU A 56 -29.60 12.77 9.57
C LEU A 56 -30.16 13.11 10.96
N ASP A 57 -31.49 13.16 11.11
CA ASP A 57 -32.22 13.47 12.33
C ASP A 57 -32.03 12.44 13.45
N VAL A 58 -31.57 11.24 13.11
CA VAL A 58 -31.32 10.13 14.05
C VAL A 58 -29.85 9.80 14.25
N LEU A 59 -28.94 10.52 13.57
CA LEU A 59 -27.52 10.26 13.72
C LEU A 59 -26.98 10.99 14.94
N ASP A 60 -26.06 10.31 15.64
CA ASP A 60 -25.36 10.82 16.80
C ASP A 60 -24.11 11.58 16.36
N LEU A 61 -24.09 12.89 16.61
CA LEU A 61 -22.95 13.76 16.32
C LEU A 61 -21.84 13.68 17.37
N THR A 62 -22.09 13.09 18.54
CA THR A 62 -21.05 12.85 19.56
C THR A 62 -20.18 11.66 19.18
N HIS A 63 -20.72 10.74 18.38
CA HIS A 63 -20.06 9.54 17.88
C HIS A 63 -20.17 9.40 16.35
N PRO A 64 -19.65 10.36 15.56
CA PRO A 64 -19.76 10.32 14.10
C PRO A 64 -19.04 9.11 13.49
N GLU A 65 -18.03 8.54 14.17
CA GLU A 65 -17.30 7.36 13.71
C GLU A 65 -18.20 6.13 13.50
N LYS A 66 -19.30 6.01 14.25
CA LYS A 66 -20.27 4.92 14.09
C LYS A 66 -20.97 4.96 12.73
N ASN A 67 -20.96 6.12 12.06
CA ASN A 67 -21.57 6.35 10.75
C ASN A 67 -20.59 7.05 9.80
N ALA A 68 -19.29 6.75 9.89
CA ALA A 68 -18.22 7.47 9.19
C ALA A 68 -18.48 7.66 7.69
N LEU A 69 -18.88 6.60 6.98
CA LEU A 69 -19.14 6.65 5.53
C LEU A 69 -20.25 7.64 5.15
N ILE A 70 -21.27 7.79 6.01
CA ILE A 70 -22.35 8.76 5.80
C ILE A 70 -21.81 10.18 6.00
N TRP A 71 -21.06 10.39 7.07
CA TRP A 71 -20.50 11.71 7.39
C TRP A 71 -19.42 12.15 6.40
N GLU A 72 -18.55 11.27 5.92
CA GLU A 72 -17.60 11.58 4.85
C GLU A 72 -18.29 12.05 3.56
N ARG A 73 -19.41 11.40 3.19
CA ARG A 73 -20.21 11.84 2.04
C ARG A 73 -20.83 13.21 2.30
N ALA A 74 -21.32 13.46 3.51
CA ALA A 74 -21.85 14.75 3.91
C ALA A 74 -20.77 15.84 3.86
N ILE A 75 -19.59 15.60 4.45
CA ILE A 75 -18.42 16.49 4.41
C ILE A 75 -18.09 16.87 2.97
N ARG A 76 -17.99 15.90 2.04
CA ARG A 76 -17.73 16.20 0.62
C ARG A 76 -18.81 17.10 0.00
N LYS A 77 -20.08 16.93 0.38
CA LYS A 77 -21.17 17.79 -0.09
C LYS A 77 -21.14 19.19 0.52
N LEU A 78 -20.76 19.31 1.79
CA LEU A 78 -20.60 20.59 2.50
C LEU A 78 -19.41 21.36 1.93
N ARG A 79 -18.23 20.73 1.84
CA ARG A 79 -17.01 21.32 1.26
C ARG A 79 -17.16 21.70 -0.21
N GLY A 80 -17.94 20.93 -0.96
CA GLY A 80 -18.28 21.24 -2.35
C GLY A 80 -19.42 22.26 -2.52
N GLY A 81 -19.99 22.82 -1.44
CA GLY A 81 -21.09 23.80 -1.52
C GLY A 81 -22.39 23.26 -2.16
N MET A 82 -22.52 21.93 -2.28
CA MET A 82 -23.65 21.27 -2.94
C MET A 82 -24.88 21.15 -2.03
N MET A 83 -24.69 21.30 -0.71
CA MET A 83 -25.75 21.20 0.30
C MET A 83 -25.72 22.41 1.25
N PRO A 84 -26.88 22.98 1.60
CA PRO A 84 -28.22 22.72 1.06
C PRO A 84 -28.35 23.07 -0.44
N PRO A 85 -29.28 22.43 -1.19
CA PRO A 85 -29.44 22.66 -2.63
C PRO A 85 -29.88 24.11 -2.93
N PRO A 86 -29.70 24.59 -4.17
CA PRO A 86 -30.20 25.90 -4.58
C PRO A 86 -31.69 26.06 -4.26
N GLY A 87 -32.08 27.22 -3.72
CA GLY A 87 -33.46 27.52 -3.32
C GLY A 87 -33.83 27.09 -1.89
N ALA A 88 -33.04 26.26 -1.22
CA ALA A 88 -33.22 25.97 0.20
C ALA A 88 -32.54 27.05 1.09
N PRO A 89 -33.06 27.32 2.30
CA PRO A 89 -32.36 28.16 3.26
C PRO A 89 -30.95 27.63 3.52
N ARG A 90 -29.95 28.51 3.46
CA ARG A 90 -28.54 28.14 3.70
C ARG A 90 -28.05 28.69 5.03
N PRO A 91 -27.26 27.91 5.79
CA PRO A 91 -26.54 28.44 6.93
C PRO A 91 -25.44 29.42 6.47
N PRO A 92 -24.92 30.26 7.37
CA PRO A 92 -23.69 31.02 7.12
C PRO A 92 -22.55 30.08 6.72
N VAL A 93 -21.71 30.51 5.78
CA VAL A 93 -20.57 29.71 5.28
C VAL A 93 -19.64 29.29 6.41
N GLU A 94 -19.41 30.17 7.39
CA GLU A 94 -18.60 29.86 8.58
C GLU A 94 -19.17 28.70 9.40
N ALA A 95 -20.49 28.63 9.52
CA ALA A 95 -21.14 27.56 10.27
C ALA A 95 -21.06 26.22 9.52
N VAL A 96 -21.14 26.25 8.18
CA VAL A 96 -20.92 25.07 7.33
C VAL A 96 -19.47 24.58 7.45
N ASN A 97 -18.51 25.49 7.39
CA ASN A 97 -17.09 25.18 7.50
C ASN A 97 -16.74 24.63 8.89
N ALA A 98 -17.32 25.20 9.95
CA ALA A 98 -17.14 24.73 11.32
C ALA A 98 -17.70 23.31 11.51
N LEU A 99 -18.90 23.02 10.98
CA LEU A 99 -19.47 21.68 11.03
C LEU A 99 -18.61 20.67 10.26
N ALA A 100 -18.16 21.03 9.05
CA ALA A 100 -17.31 20.15 8.25
C ALA A 100 -15.98 19.87 8.96
N ALA A 101 -15.33 20.89 9.51
CA ALA A 101 -14.09 20.76 10.26
C ALA A 101 -14.26 19.92 11.54
N TYR A 102 -15.38 20.08 12.25
CA TYR A 102 -15.70 19.25 13.41
C TYR A 102 -15.80 17.77 13.04
N LEU A 103 -16.56 17.46 11.98
CA LEU A 103 -16.76 16.08 11.52
C LEU A 103 -15.44 15.48 11.03
N GLU A 104 -14.66 16.20 10.22
CA GLU A 104 -13.32 15.79 9.77
C GLU A 104 -12.42 15.46 10.97
N ALA A 105 -12.24 16.40 11.89
CA ALA A 105 -11.37 16.21 13.05
C ALA A 105 -11.85 15.06 13.96
N SER A 106 -13.16 14.85 14.09
CA SER A 106 -13.70 13.74 14.87
C SER A 106 -13.45 12.39 14.21
N LEU A 107 -13.64 12.28 12.90
CA LEU A 107 -13.39 11.06 12.15
C LEU A 107 -11.89 10.74 12.10
N ASP A 108 -11.04 11.75 11.91
CA ASP A 108 -9.59 11.58 11.89
C ASP A 108 -9.06 11.08 13.25
N ARG A 109 -9.56 11.63 14.37
CA ARG A 109 -9.21 11.13 15.72
C ARG A 109 -9.65 9.68 15.93
N ALA A 110 -10.85 9.32 15.47
CA ALA A 110 -11.34 7.96 15.58
C ALA A 110 -10.50 6.99 14.73
N ALA A 111 -10.16 7.38 13.50
CA ALA A 111 -9.32 6.60 12.61
C ALA A 111 -7.89 6.41 13.15
N ALA A 112 -7.32 7.43 13.81
CA ALA A 112 -6.02 7.31 14.45
C ALA A 112 -6.02 6.34 15.64
N THR A 113 -7.13 6.26 16.38
CA THR A 113 -7.26 5.37 17.55
C THR A 113 -7.51 3.92 17.14
N ASN A 114 -8.18 3.70 16.01
CA ASN A 114 -8.42 2.37 15.45
C ASN A 114 -8.17 2.37 13.93
N PRO A 115 -6.89 2.35 13.49
CA PRO A 115 -6.55 2.37 12.07
C PRO A 115 -7.17 1.19 11.34
N ASN A 116 -7.97 1.49 10.32
CA ASN A 116 -8.56 0.49 9.44
C ASN A 116 -8.05 0.71 8.00
N PRO A 117 -6.93 0.06 7.61
CA PRO A 117 -6.42 0.16 6.24
C PRO A 117 -7.32 -0.54 5.19
N GLY A 118 -8.45 -1.11 5.61
CA GLY A 118 -9.31 -1.93 4.78
C GLY A 118 -8.85 -3.38 4.74
N SER A 119 -9.31 -4.11 3.74
CA SER A 119 -8.91 -5.51 3.50
C SER A 119 -8.17 -5.63 2.19
N VAL A 120 -7.05 -6.36 2.19
CA VAL A 120 -6.37 -6.74 0.95
C VAL A 120 -7.17 -7.87 0.32
N ARG A 121 -7.76 -7.60 -0.85
CA ARG A 121 -8.44 -8.64 -1.62
C ARG A 121 -7.37 -9.48 -2.32
N ILE A 122 -7.56 -10.81 -2.35
CA ILE A 122 -6.67 -11.72 -3.07
C ILE A 122 -6.65 -11.30 -4.54
N HIS A 123 -5.45 -11.11 -5.08
CA HIS A 123 -5.22 -10.84 -6.50
C HIS A 123 -4.16 -11.79 -7.05
N ARG A 124 -4.17 -11.98 -8.36
CA ARG A 124 -3.05 -12.61 -9.05
C ARG A 124 -1.87 -11.65 -9.08
N LEU A 125 -0.64 -12.18 -9.13
CA LEU A 125 0.54 -11.35 -9.35
C LEU A 125 0.46 -10.65 -10.71
N ASN A 126 0.86 -9.38 -10.76
CA ASN A 126 1.11 -8.66 -12.01
C ASN A 126 2.46 -9.11 -12.61
N ARG A 127 2.81 -8.64 -13.81
CA ARG A 127 4.06 -9.04 -14.52
C ARG A 127 5.31 -8.75 -13.70
N ALA A 128 5.40 -7.58 -13.07
CA ALA A 128 6.56 -7.16 -12.28
C ALA A 128 6.69 -8.02 -11.01
N GLU A 129 5.59 -8.23 -10.31
CA GLU A 129 5.50 -9.09 -9.13
C GLU A 129 5.84 -10.54 -9.47
N TYR A 130 5.35 -11.05 -10.60
CA TYR A 130 5.69 -12.39 -11.09
C TYR A 130 7.19 -12.53 -11.35
N ALA A 131 7.80 -11.57 -12.07
CA ALA A 131 9.23 -11.60 -12.36
C ALA A 131 10.08 -11.55 -11.08
N ASN A 132 9.71 -10.67 -10.14
CA ASN A 132 10.38 -10.59 -8.83
C ASN A 132 10.21 -11.88 -8.03
N ALA A 133 9.01 -12.47 -8.00
CA ALA A 133 8.76 -13.72 -7.30
C ALA A 133 9.57 -14.89 -7.89
N MET A 134 9.69 -14.98 -9.23
CA MET A 134 10.51 -16.03 -9.85
C MET A 134 12.01 -15.85 -9.56
N ARG A 135 12.49 -14.60 -9.57
CA ARG A 135 13.87 -14.28 -9.15
C ARG A 135 14.10 -14.66 -7.69
N ASP A 136 13.19 -14.29 -6.80
CA ASP A 136 13.40 -14.46 -5.37
C ASP A 136 13.25 -15.94 -4.94
N LEU A 137 12.35 -16.70 -5.58
CA LEU A 137 12.13 -18.13 -5.26
C LEU A 137 13.11 -19.07 -5.95
N PHE A 138 13.44 -18.81 -7.22
CA PHE A 138 14.21 -19.74 -8.04
C PHE A 138 15.55 -19.18 -8.49
N SER A 139 15.87 -17.92 -8.17
CA SER A 139 17.04 -17.22 -8.73
C SER A 139 17.03 -17.18 -10.27
N VAL A 140 15.83 -17.21 -10.87
CA VAL A 140 15.64 -17.19 -12.32
C VAL A 140 15.13 -15.81 -12.74
N GLU A 141 15.91 -15.12 -13.58
CA GLU A 141 15.46 -13.92 -14.26
C GLU A 141 14.55 -14.29 -15.43
N VAL A 142 13.36 -13.69 -15.46
CA VAL A 142 12.33 -13.96 -16.48
C VAL A 142 11.88 -12.66 -17.13
N ASP A 143 11.68 -12.68 -18.44
CA ASP A 143 10.98 -11.62 -19.15
C ASP A 143 9.46 -11.87 -19.05
N ALA A 144 8.84 -11.33 -18.00
CA ALA A 144 7.40 -11.48 -17.79
C ALA A 144 6.54 -10.83 -18.90
N ALA A 145 7.06 -9.83 -19.62
CA ALA A 145 6.34 -9.20 -20.73
C ALA A 145 6.20 -10.14 -21.93
N ALA A 146 7.19 -11.02 -22.14
CA ALA A 146 7.14 -12.07 -23.15
C ALA A 146 6.27 -13.28 -22.74
N LEU A 147 6.04 -13.49 -21.45
CA LEU A 147 5.39 -14.70 -20.92
C LEU A 147 3.91 -14.52 -20.56
N LEU A 148 3.52 -13.34 -20.10
CA LEU A 148 2.18 -13.06 -19.57
C LEU A 148 1.53 -11.91 -20.33
N PRO A 149 0.19 -11.84 -20.40
CA PRO A 149 -0.53 -10.67 -20.93
C PRO A 149 -0.26 -9.39 -20.14
N THR A 150 -0.56 -8.24 -20.76
CA THR A 150 -0.47 -6.94 -20.09
C THR A 150 -1.51 -6.85 -18.98
N ASP A 151 -1.09 -6.26 -17.85
CA ASP A 151 -1.94 -6.04 -16.70
C ASP A 151 -2.87 -4.84 -16.89
N ASP A 152 -4.06 -4.93 -16.32
CA ASP A 152 -5.01 -3.81 -16.31
C ASP A 152 -4.56 -2.75 -15.30
N ILE A 153 -4.66 -1.48 -15.70
CA ILE A 153 -4.32 -0.34 -14.84
C ILE A 153 -5.61 0.28 -14.31
N SER A 154 -5.69 0.46 -12.99
CA SER A 154 -6.76 1.22 -12.32
C SER A 154 -6.14 2.26 -11.41
N ASP A 155 -6.72 3.46 -11.37
CA ASP A 155 -6.25 4.57 -10.51
C ASP A 155 -4.74 4.89 -10.64
N GLY A 156 -4.13 4.54 -11.78
CA GLY A 156 -2.70 4.71 -12.05
C GLY A 156 -1.79 3.58 -11.59
N PHE A 157 -2.35 2.48 -11.06
CA PHE A 157 -1.61 1.34 -10.54
C PHE A 157 -2.02 0.03 -11.24
N ASP A 158 -1.07 -0.88 -11.40
CA ASP A 158 -1.21 -2.19 -12.06
C ASP A 158 -1.26 -3.37 -11.06
N ASN A 159 -1.31 -3.08 -9.75
CA ASN A 159 -1.40 -4.06 -8.67
C ASN A 159 -2.75 -4.03 -7.94
N ILE A 160 -3.78 -3.42 -8.56
CA ILE A 160 -5.09 -3.27 -7.94
C ILE A 160 -5.91 -4.56 -8.07
N ALA A 161 -6.20 -5.18 -6.93
CA ALA A 161 -6.93 -6.45 -6.86
C ALA A 161 -8.31 -6.45 -7.53
N GLY A 162 -8.98 -5.30 -7.61
CA GLY A 162 -10.29 -5.17 -8.25
C GLY A 162 -10.28 -5.35 -9.77
N VAL A 163 -9.14 -5.11 -10.42
CA VAL A 163 -8.99 -5.17 -11.88
C VAL A 163 -8.11 -6.32 -12.36
N LEU A 164 -7.24 -6.86 -11.49
CA LEU A 164 -6.45 -8.06 -11.76
C LEU A 164 -7.28 -9.35 -11.72
N LYS A 165 -8.16 -9.50 -12.70
CA LYS A 165 -9.01 -10.69 -12.86
C LYS A 165 -8.23 -11.82 -13.53
N VAL A 166 -8.64 -13.06 -13.22
CA VAL A 166 -8.12 -14.27 -13.86
C VAL A 166 -9.17 -14.75 -14.87
N SER A 167 -8.85 -14.67 -16.16
CA SER A 167 -9.62 -15.33 -17.21
C SER A 167 -9.09 -16.74 -17.46
N PRO A 168 -9.86 -17.65 -18.10
CA PRO A 168 -9.35 -18.95 -18.51
C PRO A 168 -8.10 -18.85 -19.39
N SER A 169 -8.10 -17.93 -20.36
CA SER A 169 -6.95 -17.68 -21.24
C SER A 169 -5.72 -17.15 -20.52
N PHE A 170 -5.91 -16.37 -19.45
CA PHE A 170 -4.82 -15.94 -18.60
C PHE A 170 -4.23 -17.12 -17.82
N LEU A 171 -5.08 -17.99 -17.26
CA LEU A 171 -4.63 -19.16 -16.52
C LEU A 171 -3.80 -20.11 -17.39
N ASP A 172 -4.23 -20.35 -18.64
CA ASP A 172 -3.47 -21.16 -19.59
C ASP A 172 -2.07 -20.58 -19.85
N GLN A 173 -1.98 -19.27 -20.09
CA GLN A 173 -0.70 -18.57 -20.26
C GLN A 173 0.16 -18.60 -18.99
N TYR A 174 -0.46 -18.46 -17.82
CA TYR A 174 0.22 -18.54 -16.54
C TYR A 174 0.83 -19.94 -16.31
N ILE A 175 0.11 -21.00 -16.67
CA ILE A 175 0.61 -22.37 -16.60
C ILE A 175 1.75 -22.59 -17.60
N MET A 176 1.65 -22.03 -18.81
CA MET A 176 2.74 -22.09 -19.80
C MET A 176 3.99 -21.35 -19.30
N ALA A 177 3.84 -20.16 -18.74
CA ALA A 177 4.91 -19.39 -18.12
C ALA A 177 5.55 -20.18 -16.98
N ALA A 178 4.74 -20.72 -16.05
CA ALA A 178 5.23 -21.53 -14.94
C ALA A 178 6.02 -22.76 -15.40
N ARG A 179 5.59 -23.45 -16.48
CA ARG A 179 6.36 -24.57 -17.06
C ARG A 179 7.69 -24.13 -17.65
N ALA A 180 7.72 -22.98 -18.34
CA ALA A 180 8.95 -22.43 -18.89
C ALA A 180 9.95 -22.09 -17.78
N VAL A 181 9.49 -21.43 -16.71
CA VAL A 181 10.32 -21.09 -15.55
C VAL A 181 10.78 -22.36 -14.82
N ALA A 182 9.89 -23.33 -14.58
CA ALA A 182 10.26 -24.58 -13.92
C ALA A 182 11.36 -25.34 -14.69
N LYS A 183 11.27 -25.38 -16.03
CA LYS A 183 12.30 -25.98 -16.88
C LYS A 183 13.65 -25.26 -16.74
N GLN A 184 13.64 -23.95 -16.64
CA GLN A 184 14.85 -23.15 -16.45
C GLN A 184 15.44 -23.34 -15.03
N ALA A 185 14.58 -23.39 -14.01
CA ALA A 185 14.99 -23.55 -12.61
C ALA A 185 15.55 -24.96 -12.32
N ILE A 186 14.92 -26.01 -12.85
CA ILE A 186 15.39 -27.40 -12.68
C ILE A 186 16.69 -27.64 -13.47
N GLY A 187 16.85 -26.95 -14.60
CA GLY A 187 17.96 -27.19 -15.50
C GLY A 187 17.89 -28.55 -16.19
N THR A 188 19.00 -28.97 -16.80
CA THR A 188 19.17 -30.32 -17.32
C THR A 188 19.77 -31.20 -16.25
N PRO A 189 19.29 -32.44 -16.00
CA PRO A 189 19.91 -33.33 -15.01
C PRO A 189 21.25 -33.88 -15.49
N PHE A 190 22.20 -34.05 -14.56
CA PHE A 190 23.52 -34.60 -14.85
C PHE A 190 23.38 -36.08 -15.21
N THR A 191 23.75 -36.46 -16.43
CA THR A 191 23.59 -37.84 -16.93
C THR A 191 24.81 -38.73 -16.64
N GLY A 192 25.76 -38.27 -15.83
CA GLY A 192 27.02 -38.98 -15.56
C GLY A 192 28.00 -38.98 -16.74
N LYS A 193 27.67 -38.26 -17.82
CA LYS A 193 28.53 -38.12 -19.00
C LYS A 193 29.09 -36.70 -19.05
N ASP A 194 30.37 -36.60 -19.38
CA ASP A 194 31.02 -35.32 -19.63
C ASP A 194 30.29 -34.55 -20.73
N VAL A 195 29.75 -33.39 -20.38
CA VAL A 195 29.11 -32.49 -21.34
C VAL A 195 30.18 -31.56 -21.90
N LYS A 196 30.69 -31.87 -23.10
CA LYS A 196 31.61 -30.99 -23.81
C LYS A 196 30.83 -29.88 -24.52
N ARG A 197 31.06 -28.62 -24.13
CA ARG A 197 30.52 -27.46 -24.84
C ARG A 197 31.65 -26.67 -25.50
N THR A 198 31.51 -26.41 -26.80
CA THR A 198 32.44 -25.54 -27.53
C THR A 198 31.87 -24.13 -27.57
N LEU A 199 32.61 -23.16 -27.07
CA LEU A 199 32.30 -21.73 -27.18
C LEU A 199 33.10 -21.15 -28.36
N ARG A 200 32.47 -20.29 -29.17
CA ARG A 200 33.10 -19.68 -30.36
C ARG A 200 32.72 -18.22 -30.48
N GLY A 201 33.69 -17.40 -30.90
CA GLY A 201 33.47 -15.98 -31.20
C GLY A 201 33.36 -15.10 -29.96
N ILE A 202 32.87 -13.88 -30.19
CA ILE A 202 32.72 -12.83 -29.16
C ILE A 202 31.24 -12.69 -28.85
N ASP A 203 30.89 -12.88 -27.59
CA ASP A 203 29.57 -12.59 -27.04
C ASP A 203 29.44 -11.08 -26.83
N PRO A 204 28.49 -10.40 -27.50
CA PRO A 204 28.33 -8.95 -27.40
C PRO A 204 27.94 -8.48 -25.99
N THR A 205 27.43 -9.38 -25.13
CA THR A 205 27.09 -9.07 -23.74
C THR A 205 28.29 -9.16 -22.80
N VAL A 206 29.42 -9.73 -23.26
CA VAL A 206 30.66 -9.87 -22.49
C VAL A 206 31.77 -9.09 -23.19
N PRO A 207 32.08 -7.86 -22.76
CA PRO A 207 33.09 -7.03 -23.40
C PRO A 207 34.49 -7.66 -23.28
N LEU A 208 35.30 -7.49 -24.31
CA LEU A 208 36.69 -7.94 -24.30
C LEU A 208 37.54 -7.07 -23.36
N PRO A 209 38.59 -7.63 -22.72
CA PRO A 209 39.55 -6.86 -21.95
C PRO A 209 40.22 -5.76 -22.79
N PRO A 210 40.54 -4.59 -22.20
CA PRO A 210 41.28 -3.54 -22.89
C PRO A 210 42.57 -4.06 -23.54
N GLY A 211 42.78 -3.75 -24.82
CA GLY A 211 43.96 -4.19 -25.58
C GLY A 211 43.83 -5.54 -26.29
N ALA A 212 42.73 -6.27 -26.10
CA ALA A 212 42.45 -7.49 -26.85
C ALA A 212 42.16 -7.16 -28.34
N ARG A 213 42.97 -7.70 -29.25
CA ARG A 213 42.79 -7.55 -30.71
C ARG A 213 41.87 -8.62 -31.34
N GLY A 214 41.45 -9.59 -30.54
CA GLY A 214 40.62 -10.73 -30.92
C GLY A 214 40.56 -11.74 -29.78
N GLY A 215 39.72 -12.77 -29.91
CA GLY A 215 39.58 -13.81 -28.89
C GLY A 215 38.20 -14.43 -28.85
N ILE A 216 37.95 -15.19 -27.79
CA ILE A 216 36.63 -15.75 -27.48
C ILE A 216 36.15 -15.09 -26.19
N SER A 217 34.99 -14.44 -26.24
CA SER A 217 34.24 -14.03 -25.04
C SER A 217 32.90 -14.74 -25.04
N ALA A 218 32.50 -15.27 -23.89
CA ALA A 218 31.24 -15.97 -23.76
C ALA A 218 30.82 -16.00 -22.29
N LYS A 219 29.52 -15.82 -22.04
CA LYS A 219 28.94 -16.17 -20.74
C LYS A 219 28.65 -17.67 -20.74
N TYR A 220 29.30 -18.42 -19.86
CA TYR A 220 28.98 -19.83 -19.63
C TYR A 220 28.25 -19.99 -18.30
N VAL A 221 27.06 -20.56 -18.35
CA VAL A 221 26.32 -20.97 -17.16
C VAL A 221 26.69 -22.41 -16.88
N ALA A 222 27.40 -22.65 -15.78
CA ALA A 222 27.73 -23.97 -15.25
C ALA A 222 26.45 -24.64 -14.74
N PRO A 223 25.93 -25.68 -15.42
CA PRO A 223 24.62 -26.25 -15.07
C PRO A 223 24.67 -27.21 -13.86
N TYR A 224 25.87 -27.58 -13.41
CA TYR A 224 26.10 -28.53 -12.32
C TYR A 224 27.14 -27.99 -11.33
N GLU A 225 27.09 -28.44 -10.08
CA GLU A 225 28.25 -28.30 -9.19
C GLU A 225 29.32 -29.31 -9.57
N GLY A 226 30.58 -28.88 -9.62
CA GLY A 226 31.71 -29.75 -9.93
C GLY A 226 32.90 -29.01 -10.54
N ASP A 227 33.92 -29.79 -10.89
CA ASP A 227 35.12 -29.28 -11.54
C ASP A 227 34.90 -29.14 -13.05
N TYR A 228 35.23 -27.96 -13.57
CA TYR A 228 35.13 -27.64 -14.99
C TYR A 228 36.51 -27.49 -15.60
N GLU A 229 36.82 -28.27 -16.63
CA GLU A 229 38.05 -28.11 -17.40
C GLU A 229 37.81 -27.20 -18.61
N LEU A 230 38.47 -26.04 -18.64
CA LEU A 230 38.46 -25.15 -19.79
C LEU A 230 39.69 -25.43 -20.66
N ARG A 231 39.46 -25.86 -21.90
CA ARG A 231 40.51 -26.02 -22.92
C ARG A 231 40.35 -24.99 -24.01
N ALA A 232 41.39 -24.20 -24.25
CA ALA A 232 41.46 -23.26 -25.35
C ALA A 232 42.64 -23.62 -26.26
N THR A 233 42.40 -23.62 -27.57
CA THR A 233 43.45 -23.76 -28.57
C THR A 233 43.54 -22.44 -29.32
N ALA A 234 44.65 -21.72 -29.16
CA ALA A 234 44.98 -20.56 -29.98
C ALA A 234 45.95 -21.01 -31.06
N ASN A 235 45.66 -20.71 -32.33
CA ASN A 235 46.70 -20.74 -33.35
C ASN A 235 47.48 -19.42 -33.23
N PRO A 236 48.81 -19.46 -33.10
CA PRO A 236 49.64 -18.26 -33.02
C PRO A 236 49.58 -17.41 -34.30
#